data_AF-A0A7V0JHI7-F1
#
_entry.id   AF-A0A7V0JHI7-F1
#
_cell.length_a   1.000
_cell.length_b   1.000
_cell.length_c   1.000
_cell.angle_alpha   90.00
_cell.angle_beta   90.00
_cell.angle_gamma   90.00
#
_symmetry.space_group_name_H-M   'P 1'
#
loop_
_entity.id
_entity.type
_entity.pdbx_description
1 polymer ?
#
loop_
_entity_poly.entity_id
_entity_poly.type
_entity_poly.pdbx_seq_one_letter_code
_entity_poly.pdbx_strand_id
1 'polypeptide(L)' 'MPVPKRRLSKSRRDKRRTHFKLRAPTLSKCPSCGEPKLPHHVCPNCGFYRDRKVITPEEV' A
#
# COMPACT_ATOMS: atom_id res chain seq x y z
N MET A 1 -6.47 -34.68 -19.24
CA MET A 1 -6.31 -33.45 -18.41
C MET A 1 -7.48 -33.37 -17.42
N PRO A 2 -7.26 -33.01 -16.14
CA PRO A 2 -8.34 -32.84 -15.19
C PRO A 2 -9.12 -31.55 -15.46
N VAL A 3 -10.45 -31.64 -15.49
CA VAL A 3 -11.38 -30.53 -15.77
C VAL A 3 -12.45 -30.47 -14.67
N PRO A 4 -12.87 -29.28 -14.20
CA PRO A 4 -13.96 -29.17 -13.24
C PRO A 4 -15.26 -29.79 -13.79
N LYS A 5 -15.85 -30.73 -13.05
CA LYS A 5 -17.10 -31.41 -13.46
C LYS A 5 -18.31 -30.48 -13.49
N ARG A 6 -18.33 -29.42 -12.68
CA ARG A 6 -19.46 -28.46 -12.56
C ARG A 6 -18.95 -27.05 -12.26
N ARG A 7 -19.78 -26.06 -12.59
CA ARG A 7 -19.56 -24.66 -12.20
C ARG A 7 -19.59 -24.52 -10.67
N LEU A 8 -18.65 -23.78 -10.10
CA LEU A 8 -18.73 -23.39 -8.68
C LEU A 8 -19.92 -22.44 -8.45
N SER A 9 -20.70 -22.71 -7.40
CA SER A 9 -21.77 -21.80 -6.97
C SER A 9 -21.21 -20.44 -6.55
N LYS A 10 -22.03 -19.37 -6.69
CA LYS A 10 -21.66 -18.01 -6.27
C LYS A 10 -21.20 -17.99 -4.81
N SER A 11 -21.98 -18.62 -3.91
CA SER A 11 -21.65 -18.73 -2.48
C SER A 11 -20.29 -19.41 -2.24
N ARG A 12 -19.97 -20.52 -2.92
CA ARG A 12 -18.68 -21.21 -2.75
C ARG A 12 -17.51 -20.37 -3.28
N ARG A 13 -17.69 -19.67 -4.41
CA ARG A 13 -16.70 -18.75 -4.95
C ARG A 13 -16.43 -17.60 -3.99
N ASP A 14 -17.48 -17.00 -3.47
CA ASP A 14 -17.38 -15.79 -2.65
C ASP A 14 -16.85 -16.12 -1.24
N LYS A 15 -17.25 -17.26 -0.65
CA LYS A 15 -16.66 -17.81 0.58
C LYS A 15 -15.16 -18.10 0.45
N ARG A 16 -14.70 -18.55 -0.72
CA ARG A 16 -13.26 -18.75 -0.96
C ARG A 16 -12.48 -17.43 -1.04
N ARG A 17 -13.13 -16.33 -1.44
CA ARG A 17 -12.51 -15.00 -1.60
C ARG A 17 -12.56 -14.15 -0.33
N THR A 18 -12.99 -14.69 0.81
CA THR A 18 -13.08 -13.97 2.09
C THR A 18 -11.74 -13.40 2.54
N HIS A 19 -10.64 -14.09 2.24
CA HIS A 19 -9.29 -13.65 2.58
C HIS A 19 -8.64 -12.75 1.53
N PHE A 20 -9.29 -12.52 0.38
CA PHE A 20 -8.76 -11.66 -0.68
C PHE A 20 -9.09 -10.20 -0.38
N LYS A 21 -8.46 -9.67 0.66
CA LYS A 21 -8.65 -8.29 1.14
C LYS A 21 -7.38 -7.48 0.90
N LEU A 22 -7.56 -6.24 0.46
CA LEU A 22 -6.48 -5.25 0.42
C LEU A 22 -6.23 -4.75 1.84
N ARG A 23 -4.95 -4.49 2.16
CA ARG A 23 -4.55 -3.85 3.41
C ARG A 23 -4.14 -2.42 3.11
N ALA A 24 -4.58 -1.48 3.95
CA ALA A 24 -4.13 -0.11 3.86
C ALA A 24 -2.62 -0.04 4.17
N PRO A 25 -1.85 0.81 3.47
CA PRO A 25 -0.45 1.02 3.80
C PRO A 25 -0.32 1.68 5.17
N THR A 26 0.76 1.36 5.89
CA THR A 26 1.10 2.02 7.14
C THR A 26 1.66 3.40 6.85
N LEU A 27 1.02 4.44 7.40
CA LEU A 27 1.47 5.82 7.27
C LEU A 27 1.98 6.32 8.62
N SER A 28 3.09 7.04 8.58
CA SER A 28 3.76 7.68 9.72
C SER A 28 3.87 9.17 9.47
N LYS A 29 3.83 10.00 10.52
CA LYS A 29 4.03 11.45 10.34
C LYS A 29 5.49 11.74 10.04
N CYS A 30 5.74 12.64 9.10
CA CYS A 30 7.07 13.15 8.84
C CYS A 30 7.50 14.13 9.95
N PRO A 31 8.69 13.99 10.55
CA PRO A 31 9.14 14.90 11.60
C PRO A 31 9.41 16.32 11.09
N SER A 32 9.75 16.49 9.80
CA SER A 32 10.13 17.79 9.24
C SER A 32 8.94 18.63 8.75
N CYS A 33 7.88 18.00 8.19
CA CYS A 33 6.72 18.70 7.61
C CYS A 33 5.37 18.28 8.20
N GLY A 34 5.31 17.28 9.08
CA GLY A 34 4.06 16.81 9.71
C GLY A 34 3.16 15.95 8.83
N GLU A 35 3.43 15.86 7.53
CA GLU A 35 2.60 15.09 6.58
C GLU A 35 2.76 13.57 6.69
N PRO A 36 1.75 12.80 6.25
CA PRO A 36 1.83 11.36 6.23
C PRO A 36 2.83 10.87 5.17
N LYS A 37 3.76 10.02 5.61
CA LYS A 37 4.71 9.32 4.74
C LYS A 37 4.77 7.84 5.08
N LEU A 38 5.21 7.04 4.10
CA LEU A 38 5.56 5.65 4.37
C LEU A 38 6.76 5.58 5.33
N PRO A 39 6.74 4.68 6.33
CA PRO A 39 7.86 4.50 7.24
C PRO A 39 9.10 4.04 6.46
N HIS A 40 10.28 4.52 6.85
CA HIS A 40 11.56 4.25 6.19
C HIS A 40 11.73 4.77 4.75
N HIS A 41 10.79 5.57 4.23
CA HIS A 41 10.93 6.25 2.94
C HIS A 41 11.26 7.74 3.10
N VAL A 42 11.85 8.32 2.05
CA VAL A 42 11.99 9.77 1.89
C VAL A 42 10.58 10.37 1.79
N CYS A 43 10.35 11.50 2.47
CA CYS A 43 9.06 12.19 2.35
C CYS A 43 8.92 12.78 0.94
N PRO A 44 7.84 12.50 0.19
CA PRO A 44 7.66 13.00 -1.17
C PRO A 44 7.50 14.52 -1.22
N ASN A 45 6.89 15.13 -0.19
CA ASN A 45 6.65 16.57 -0.18
C ASN A 45 7.90 17.39 0.21
N CYS A 46 8.60 17.00 1.28
CA CYS A 46 9.73 17.79 1.77
C CYS A 46 11.10 17.28 1.31
N GLY A 47 11.19 16.07 0.72
CA GLY A 47 12.45 15.49 0.27
C GLY A 47 13.42 15.10 1.40
N PHE A 48 12.96 15.14 2.67
CA PHE A 48 13.76 14.83 3.85
C PHE A 48 13.64 13.36 4.29
N TYR A 49 14.77 12.80 4.70
CA TYR A 49 14.87 11.54 5.41
C TYR A 49 15.86 11.68 6.57
N ARG A 50 15.38 11.44 7.81
CA ARG A 50 16.18 11.55 9.04
C ARG A 50 17.01 12.84 9.07
N ASP A 51 16.32 13.97 8.89
CA ASP A 51 16.86 15.33 8.95
C ASP A 51 17.90 15.69 7.86
N ARG A 52 18.11 14.81 6.88
CA ARG A 52 18.90 15.10 5.69
C ARG A 52 18.00 15.34 4.50
N LYS A 53 18.25 16.42 3.76
CA LYS A 53 17.62 16.69 2.47
C LYS A 53 18.27 15.79 1.42
N VAL A 54 17.55 14.78 0.96
CA VAL A 54 18.07 13.78 0.02
C VAL A 54 17.66 14.13 -1.41
N ILE A 55 16.51 14.76 -1.58
CA ILE A 55 15.92 15.07 -2.89
C ILE A 55 15.46 16.54 -2.86
N THR A 56 15.73 17.28 -3.92
CA THR A 56 14.97 18.50 -4.27
C THR A 56 13.69 18.03 -4.94
N PRO A 57 12.52 18.06 -4.26
CA PRO A 57 11.28 17.64 -4.90
C PRO A 57 11.06 18.52 -6.12
N GLU A 58 11.16 17.93 -7.32
CA GLU A 58 10.70 18.57 -8.55
C GLU A 58 9.17 18.46 -8.56
N GLU A 59 8.53 19.61 -8.74
CA GLU A 59 7.08 19.80 -8.66
C GLU A 59 6.33 18.87 -9.62
N VAL A 60 5.28 18.21 -9.12
CA VAL A 60 4.21 17.58 -9.91
C VAL A 60 2.88 18.13 -9.43
#